data_AF-Q67TI2-F1
#
_entry.id   AF-Q67TI2-F1
#
_cell.length_a   1.000
_cell.length_b   1.000
_cell.length_c   1.000
_cell.angle_alpha   90.00
_cell.angle_beta   90.00
_cell.angle_gamma   90.00
#
_symmetry.space_group_name_H-M   'P 1'
#
loop_
_entity.id
_entity.type
_entity.pdbx_description
1 polymer ?
#
loop_
_entity_poly.entity_id
_entity_poly.type
_entity_poly.pdbx_seq_one_letter_code
_entity_poly.pdbx_strand_id
1 'polypeptide(L)' 'MATSRYEELTPREQEVFRLLVDGYTSKAIARALYISPKTADKHRASIMRKLEVNTFPELVRYAVSIGLLEVEPQESVL' A
#
# COMPACT_ATOMS: atom_id res chain seq x y z
N MET A 1 -21.89 -9.05 0.79
CA MET A 1 -20.50 -8.83 1.24
C MET A 1 -19.91 -7.85 0.25
N ALA A 2 -19.55 -6.63 0.67
CA ALA A 2 -18.91 -5.69 -0.25
C ALA A 2 -17.49 -6.20 -0.50
N THR A 3 -17.26 -6.80 -1.67
CA THR A 3 -15.93 -7.21 -2.11
C THR A 3 -15.08 -5.95 -2.25
N SER A 4 -14.02 -5.84 -1.46
CA SER A 4 -13.15 -4.66 -1.51
C SER A 4 -12.21 -4.79 -2.72
N ARG A 5 -11.89 -3.69 -3.42
CA ARG A 5 -10.89 -3.72 -4.52
C ARG A 5 -9.51 -4.26 -4.07
N TYR A 6 -9.25 -4.30 -2.77
CA TYR A 6 -8.07 -4.92 -2.18
C TYR A 6 -7.99 -6.42 -2.44
N GLU A 7 -9.13 -7.11 -2.55
CA GLU A 7 -9.20 -8.54 -2.88
C GLU A 7 -8.80 -8.81 -4.35
N GLU A 8 -8.78 -7.78 -5.22
CA GLU A 8 -8.27 -7.89 -6.60
C GLU A 8 -6.73 -7.83 -6.67
N LEU A 9 -6.08 -7.47 -5.56
CA LEU A 9 -4.63 -7.53 -5.45
C LEU A 9 -4.18 -8.99 -5.32
N THR A 10 -3.16 -9.36 -6.08
CA THR A 10 -2.48 -10.64 -5.88
C THR A 10 -1.81 -10.67 -4.50
N PRO A 11 -1.51 -11.84 -3.92
CA PRO A 11 -0.83 -11.93 -2.63
C PRO A 11 0.47 -11.10 -2.56
N ARG A 12 1.22 -11.07 -3.66
CA ARG A 12 2.44 -10.27 -3.76
C ARG A 12 2.17 -8.77 -3.81
N GLU A 13 1.10 -8.35 -4.48
CA GLU A 13 0.66 -6.95 -4.45
C GLU A 13 0.16 -6.53 -3.06
N GLN A 14 -0.47 -7.44 -2.30
CA GLN A 14 -0.88 -7.18 -0.91
C GLN A 14 0.32 -7.04 0.05
N GLU A 15 1.39 -7.81 -0.14
CA GLU A 15 2.66 -7.61 0.57
C GLU A 15 3.28 -6.24 0.26
N VAL A 16 3.35 -5.88 -1.03
CA VAL A 16 3.87 -4.58 -1.47
C VAL A 16 3.00 -3.43 -0.95
N PHE A 17 1.67 -3.59 -0.97
CA PHE A 17 0.72 -2.60 -0.47
C PHE A 17 0.96 -2.26 1.00
N ARG A 18 1.14 -3.27 1.87
CA ARG A 18 1.40 -3.08 3.30
C ARG A 18 2.66 -2.24 3.52
N LEU A 19 3.77 -2.62 2.88
CA LEU A 19 5.01 -1.87 2.96
C LEU A 19 4.88 -0.44 2.40
N LEU A 20 4.08 -0.25 1.34
CA LEU A 20 3.83 1.09 0.81
C LEU A 20 3.14 1.97 1.83
N VAL A 21 2.04 1.52 2.43
CA VAL A 21 1.25 2.33 3.37
C VAL A 21 2.04 2.63 4.65
N ASP A 22 3.00 1.77 5.00
CA ASP A 22 3.99 1.99 6.07
C ASP A 22 5.10 2.99 5.67
N GLY A 23 5.05 3.57 4.46
CA GLY A 23 5.97 4.59 3.98
C GLY A 23 7.26 4.06 3.32
N TYR A 24 7.34 2.77 3.00
CA TYR A 24 8.55 2.22 2.39
C TYR A 24 8.71 2.68 0.95
N THR A 25 9.94 3.06 0.59
CA THR A 25 10.32 3.35 -0.81
C THR A 25 10.41 2.07 -1.63
N SER A 26 10.30 2.15 -2.97
CA SER A 26 10.47 0.99 -3.86
C SER A 26 11.79 0.25 -3.64
N LYS A 27 12.87 0.97 -3.31
CA LYS A 27 14.17 0.37 -2.97
C LYS A 27 14.12 -0.42 -1.66
N ALA A 28 13.41 0.10 -0.65
CA ALA A 28 13.24 -0.59 0.63
C ALA A 28 12.35 -1.82 0.49
N ILE A 29 11.24 -1.71 -0.25
CA ILE A 29 10.33 -2.83 -0.59
C ILE A 29 11.10 -3.92 -1.33
N ALA A 30 11.90 -3.55 -2.33
CA ALA A 30 12.71 -4.48 -3.09
C ALA A 30 13.67 -5.30 -2.21
N ARG A 31 14.34 -4.64 -1.25
CA ARG A 31 15.18 -5.33 -0.28
C ARG A 31 14.37 -6.25 0.65
N ALA A 32 13.24 -5.78 1.16
CA ALA A 32 12.40 -6.54 2.09
C ALA A 32 11.83 -7.82 1.45
N LEU A 33 11.49 -7.76 0.16
CA LEU A 33 10.84 -8.86 -0.56
C LEU A 33 11.80 -9.68 -1.45
N TYR A 34 13.10 -9.38 -1.42
CA TYR A 34 14.13 -10.01 -2.25
C TYR A 34 13.82 -9.96 -3.76
N ILE A 35 13.39 -8.79 -4.25
CA ILE A 35 13.09 -8.54 -5.67
C ILE A 35 13.88 -7.32 -6.18
N SER A 36 13.87 -7.09 -7.49
CA SER A 36 14.48 -5.88 -8.05
C SER A 36 13.64 -4.63 -7.74
N PRO A 37 14.25 -3.43 -7.60
CA PRO A 37 13.51 -2.16 -7.50
C PRO A 37 12.52 -1.95 -8.65
N LYS A 38 12.90 -2.34 -9.86
CA LYS A 38 12.03 -2.29 -11.05
C LYS A 38 10.80 -3.19 -10.90
N THR A 39 10.94 -4.36 -10.27
CA THR A 39 9.81 -5.25 -9.97
C THR A 39 8.91 -4.64 -8.90
N ALA A 40 9.48 -4.04 -7.85
CA ALA A 40 8.70 -3.32 -6.84
C ALA A 40 7.90 -2.17 -7.47
N ASP A 41 8.50 -1.36 -8.34
CA ASP A 41 7.79 -0.28 -9.04
C ASP A 41 6.65 -0.80 -9.93
N LYS A 42 6.83 -1.94 -10.60
CA LYS A 42 5.75 -2.59 -11.36
C LYS A 42 4.58 -2.99 -10.47
N HIS A 43 4.84 -3.58 -9.30
CA HIS A 43 3.79 -3.89 -8.33
C HIS A 43 3.09 -2.63 -7.84
N ARG A 44 3.84 -1.58 -7.47
CA ARG A 44 3.27 -0.27 -7.08
C ARG A 44 2.32 0.26 -8.16
N ALA A 45 2.77 0.33 -9.41
CA ALA A 45 1.96 0.82 -10.51
C ALA A 45 0.69 -0.04 -10.75
N SER A 46 0.81 -1.35 -10.58
CA SER A 46 -0.34 -2.26 -10.69
C SER A 46 -1.35 -2.06 -9.56
N ILE A 47 -0.87 -1.89 -8.32
CA ILE A 47 -1.70 -1.58 -7.15
C ILE A 47 -2.45 -0.27 -7.35
N MET A 48 -1.75 0.81 -7.70
CA MET A 48 -2.36 2.12 -7.92
C MET A 48 -3.47 2.05 -8.99
N ARG A 49 -3.22 1.33 -10.09
CA ARG A 49 -4.19 1.11 -11.16
C ARG A 49 -5.41 0.30 -10.70
N LYS A 50 -5.20 -0.84 -10.01
CA LYS A 50 -6.29 -1.72 -9.55
C LYS A 50 -7.18 -1.07 -8.50
N LEU A 51 -6.58 -0.29 -7.61
CA LEU A 51 -7.28 0.42 -6.55
C LEU A 51 -7.86 1.77 -7.02
N GLU A 52 -7.61 2.18 -8.27
CA GLU A 52 -8.01 3.48 -8.84
C GLU A 52 -7.53 4.67 -8.01
N VAL A 53 -6.33 4.57 -7.43
CA VAL A 53 -5.70 5.65 -6.67
C VAL A 53 -4.54 6.22 -7.47
N ASN A 54 -4.36 7.54 -7.41
CA ASN A 54 -3.38 8.26 -8.19
C ASN A 54 -2.23 8.81 -7.33
N THR A 55 -2.47 8.98 -6.04
CA THR A 55 -1.50 9.57 -5.12
C THR A 55 -1.26 8.72 -3.87
N PHE A 56 -0.09 8.87 -3.25
CA PHE A 56 0.21 8.17 -2.00
C PHE A 56 -0.77 8.51 -0.86
N PRO A 57 -1.17 9.78 -0.64
CA PRO A 57 -2.21 10.10 0.34
C PRO A 57 -3.57 9.43 0.05
N GLU A 58 -3.95 9.26 -1.22
CA GLU A 58 -5.15 8.49 -1.58
C GLU A 58 -5.00 7.01 -1.21
N LEU A 59 -3.84 6.41 -1.46
CA LEU A 59 -3.55 5.04 -1.08
C LEU A 59 -3.64 4.83 0.44
N VAL A 60 -3.12 5.78 1.23
CA VAL A 60 -3.21 5.75 2.70
C VAL A 60 -4.67 5.88 3.15
N ARG A 61 -5.43 6.84 2.61
CA ARG A 61 -6.87 6.98 2.90
C ARG A 61 -7.64 5.73 2.54
N TYR A 62 -7.31 5.11 1.41
CA TYR A 62 -7.90 3.83 0.99
C TYR A 62 -7.64 2.76 2.04
N ALA A 63 -6.39 2.59 2.50
CA ALA A 63 -6.01 1.60 3.52
C ALA A 63 -6.78 1.78 4.83
N VAL A 64 -6.94 3.01 5.29
CA VAL A 64 -7.74 3.35 6.48
C VAL A 64 -9.21 3.01 6.27
N SER A 65 -9.78 3.33 5.10
CA SER A 65 -11.21 3.11 4.81
C SER A 65 -11.61 1.63 4.83
N ILE A 66 -10.67 0.72 4.58
CA ILE A 66 -10.88 -0.73 4.60
C ILE A 66 -10.33 -1.39 5.88
N GLY A 67 -9.88 -0.61 6.87
CA GLY A 67 -9.38 -1.12 8.14
C GLY A 67 -8.03 -1.86 8.06
N LEU A 68 -7.24 -1.65 7.01
CA LEU A 68 -5.90 -2.24 6.87
C LEU A 68 -4.77 -1.37 7.41
N LEU A 69 -5.08 -0.14 7.78
CA LEU A 69 -4.17 0.77 8.47
C LEU A 69 -4.92 1.42 9.62
N GLU A 70 -4.47 1.18 10.85
CA GLU A 70 -4.90 1.93 12.02
C GLU A 70 -3.99 3.15 12.14
N VAL A 71 -4.57 4.34 12.02
CA VAL A 71 -3.90 5.58 12.37
C VAL A 71 -4.18 5.84 13.84
N GLU A 72 -3.19 5.60 14.70
CA GLU A 72 -3.25 6.12 16.06
C GLU A 72 -3.28 7.64 15.99
N PRO A 73 -4.30 8.31 16.56
CA PRO A 73 -4.31 9.75 16.67
C PRO A 73 -3.05 10.16 17.43
N GLN A 74 -2.19 10.97 16.82
CA GLN A 74 -1.10 11.60 17.57
C GLN A 74 -1.75 12.53 18.59
N GLU A 75 -1.75 12.13 19.86
CA GLU A 75 -2.14 13.02 20.96
C GLU A 75 -1.27 14.27 20.85
N SER A 76 -1.93 15.41 20.56
CA SER A 76 -1.29 16.72 20.59
C SER A 76 -0.82 16.95 22.02
N VAL A 77 0.48 16.82 22.25
CA VAL A 77 1.10 17.37 23.47
C VAL A 77 0.95 18.88 23.38
N LEU A 78 0.02 19.41 24.19
CA LEU A 78 -0.14 20.84 24.43
C LEU A 78 1.09 21.42 25.11
#